data_AF-A0A0G1DVJ6-F1
#
_entry.id   AF-A0A0G1DVJ6-F1
#
_cell.length_a   1.000
_cell.length_b   1.000
_cell.length_c   1.000
_cell.angle_alpha   90.00
_cell.angle_beta   90.00
_cell.angle_gamma   90.00
#
_symmetry.space_group_name_H-M   'P 1'
#
loop_
_entity.id
_entity.type
_entity.pdbx_description
1 polymer ?
#
loop_
_entity_poly.entity_id
_entity_poly.type
_entity_poly.pdbx_seq_one_letter_code
_entity_poly.pdbx_strand_id
1 'polypeptide(L)'
;MNSCTKCHSSFQITTQEEKYYITNDLPAPTQCPECRLIRRLQERNARKLYYRKCDLSGKTILSMYHQDQPFPVYDQALWWQDSWNELDYGMDFDFNKTFFEQFKTLKNRVPHFSVFVVGGTLENSDFTNCTGYLKNCYLISESDYDEDCLYSNRIYHSKKLIDCTNCYNSEWCYECIDCQNVYDLKWSQECENCHSSAFLKNCIGCRNCIACINQRHKEFMIFNKQYSPEEYKKASLDLSLYNAEQIEKFFTSQPQKAVQGEHNENVIGDHVYNSKNSTECFDCKDLEDCLYCAKTAVSVKNCIDYTAWGFKAELVYQSAACGDNIYDCKFCVTCTTNLSNAEYCSLCSSSNHIFGCVGLKKKKFCILNKEYSEQNFYKLREKIIAHMKKTGEWGQFFPIDICSFGYNETLAMDHFPITKEEALAKGYKWSDYEMPTQKTSNDITDKIILCEITKKPFKLTTQELDFYQKMNIPYPNKRPDQRHADRMSKRSAYRLKMAPCSSCKREIIQSINQTPLEKPLCNECYLKLVY
;
A
#
# COMPACT_ATOMS: atom_id res chain seq x y z
N MET A 1 -13.92 27.45 -4.48
CA MET A 1 -12.75 26.57 -4.68
C MET A 1 -11.66 27.01 -3.75
N ASN A 2 -10.98 26.08 -3.10
CA ASN A 2 -9.84 26.34 -2.20
C ASN A 2 -8.54 26.13 -2.97
N SER A 3 -7.45 26.80 -2.58
CA SER A 3 -6.11 26.52 -3.11
C SER A 3 -5.36 25.62 -2.13
N CYS A 4 -4.74 24.56 -2.63
CA CYS A 4 -3.94 23.63 -1.83
C CYS A 4 -2.67 24.32 -1.30
N THR A 5 -2.45 24.30 0.01
CA THR A 5 -1.22 24.88 0.62
C THR A 5 0.08 24.18 0.20
N LYS A 6 0.00 22.97 -0.38
CA LYS A 6 1.16 22.16 -0.79
C LYS A 6 1.50 22.23 -2.29
N CYS A 7 0.49 22.25 -3.16
CA CYS A 7 0.69 22.24 -4.62
C CYS A 7 0.01 23.40 -5.36
N HIS A 8 -0.65 24.30 -4.63
CA HIS A 8 -1.39 25.48 -5.12
C HIS A 8 -2.58 25.21 -6.07
N SER A 9 -2.74 23.97 -6.56
CA SER A 9 -3.92 23.52 -7.31
C SER A 9 -5.22 23.85 -6.60
N SER A 10 -6.24 24.22 -7.38
CA SER A 10 -7.60 24.37 -6.90
C SER A 10 -8.19 23.01 -6.52
N PHE A 11 -8.97 22.97 -5.44
CA PHE A 11 -9.78 21.82 -5.07
C PHE A 11 -11.12 22.27 -4.46
N GLN A 12 -12.07 21.34 -4.40
CA GLN A 12 -13.38 21.54 -3.81
C GLN A 12 -13.50 20.66 -2.57
N ILE A 13 -14.11 21.20 -1.52
CA ILE A 13 -14.64 20.43 -0.39
C ILE A 13 -16.07 20.04 -0.78
N THR A 14 -16.40 18.76 -0.71
CA THR A 14 -17.76 18.28 -1.02
C THR A 14 -18.69 18.50 0.17
N THR A 15 -20.00 18.58 -0.05
CA THR A 15 -20.97 18.72 1.06
C THR A 15 -20.92 17.55 2.06
N GLN A 16 -20.58 16.34 1.59
CA GLN A 16 -20.36 15.16 2.44
C GLN A 16 -19.13 15.35 3.34
N GLU A 17 -18.03 15.84 2.76
CA GLU A 17 -16.80 16.14 3.47
C GLU A 17 -16.98 17.30 4.47
N GLU A 18 -17.65 18.38 4.06
CA GLU A 18 -17.91 19.57 4.89
C GLU A 18 -18.78 19.22 6.10
N LYS A 19 -19.85 18.44 5.89
CA LYS A 19 -20.69 17.89 6.96
C LYS A 19 -19.87 17.08 7.96
N TYR A 20 -18.92 16.27 7.49
CA TYR A 20 -18.10 15.48 8.39
C TYR A 20 -17.28 16.36 9.34
N TYR A 21 -16.53 17.33 8.81
CA TYR A 21 -15.67 18.17 9.63
C TYR A 21 -16.44 18.95 10.69
N ILE A 22 -17.61 19.50 10.31
CA ILE A 22 -18.52 20.19 11.23
C ILE A 22 -19.00 19.26 12.35
N THR A 23 -19.37 18.01 12.00
CA THR A 23 -19.86 17.00 12.96
C THR A 23 -18.77 16.56 13.96
N ASN A 24 -17.49 16.77 13.64
CA ASN A 24 -16.34 16.25 14.41
C ASN A 24 -15.46 17.34 15.05
N ASP A 25 -15.88 18.61 15.06
CA ASP A 25 -15.08 19.78 15.53
C ASP A 25 -13.67 19.82 14.88
N LEU A 26 -13.61 19.46 13.60
CA LEU A 26 -12.40 19.52 12.79
C LEU A 26 -12.44 20.74 11.85
N PRO A 27 -11.30 21.39 11.60
CA PRO A 27 -11.21 22.43 10.59
C PRO A 27 -11.25 21.83 9.18
N ALA A 28 -11.67 22.64 8.20
CA ALA A 28 -11.57 22.32 6.80
C ALA A 28 -10.11 22.04 6.36
N PRO A 29 -9.90 21.13 5.39
CA PRO A 29 -8.57 20.74 4.94
C PRO A 29 -7.91 21.87 4.18
N THR A 30 -6.63 22.08 4.44
CA THR A 30 -5.80 23.08 3.74
C THR A 30 -5.12 22.50 2.50
N GLN A 31 -5.21 21.19 2.28
CA GLN A 31 -4.55 20.46 1.19
C GLN A 31 -5.55 19.64 0.39
N CYS A 32 -5.34 19.55 -0.93
CA CYS A 32 -6.15 18.72 -1.82
C CYS A 32 -6.01 17.21 -1.48
N PRO A 33 -6.99 16.37 -1.85
CA PRO A 33 -6.96 14.92 -1.61
C PRO A 33 -5.65 14.24 -2.01
N GLU A 34 -5.09 14.55 -3.18
CA GLU A 34 -3.81 13.98 -3.64
C GLU A 34 -2.66 14.28 -2.65
N CYS A 35 -2.51 15.53 -2.21
CA CYS A 35 -1.46 15.88 -1.24
C CYS A 35 -1.69 15.21 0.12
N ARG A 36 -2.95 15.03 0.54
CA ARG A 36 -3.28 14.27 1.75
C ARG A 36 -2.87 12.80 1.61
N LEU A 37 -3.18 12.17 0.46
CA LEU A 37 -2.84 10.78 0.15
C LEU A 37 -1.34 10.56 0.08
N ILE A 38 -0.59 11.43 -0.60
CA ILE A 38 0.88 11.37 -0.68
C ILE A 38 1.52 11.42 0.73
N ARG A 39 1.01 12.27 1.65
CA ARG A 39 1.49 12.29 3.05
C ARG A 39 1.27 10.95 3.77
N ARG A 40 0.13 10.28 3.56
CA ARG A 40 -0.15 8.97 4.18
C ARG A 40 0.72 7.86 3.61
N LEU A 41 0.89 7.83 2.29
CA LEU A 41 1.71 6.83 1.61
C LEU A 41 3.20 6.94 1.99
N GLN A 42 3.67 8.13 2.39
CA GLN A 42 5.04 8.34 2.89
C GLN A 42 5.31 7.68 4.24
N GLU A 43 4.30 7.49 5.07
CA GLU A 43 4.48 6.85 6.37
C GLU A 43 4.54 5.30 6.26
N ARG A 44 4.52 4.76 5.03
CA ARG A 44 4.56 3.33 4.73
C ARG A 44 5.78 2.96 3.89
N ASN A 45 6.87 2.59 4.56
CA ASN A 45 7.96 1.84 3.93
C ASN A 45 7.62 0.35 3.90
N ALA A 46 7.23 -0.14 2.73
CA ALA A 46 6.82 -1.53 2.53
C ALA A 46 8.00 -2.46 2.19
N ARG A 47 8.97 -2.00 1.40
CA ARG A 47 9.95 -2.86 0.70
C ARG A 47 11.43 -2.51 0.92
N LYS A 48 11.78 -1.39 1.56
CA LYS A 48 13.18 -0.98 1.78
C LYS A 48 13.62 -1.30 3.20
N LEU A 49 14.29 -2.45 3.35
CA LEU A 49 14.78 -2.94 4.63
C LEU A 49 16.30 -2.82 4.72
N TYR A 50 16.80 -2.71 5.94
CA TYR A 50 18.17 -2.34 6.28
C TYR A 50 18.71 -3.22 7.40
N TYR A 51 20.01 -3.49 7.36
CA TYR A 51 20.71 -3.99 8.53
C TYR A 51 21.21 -2.82 9.36
N ARG A 52 20.89 -2.81 10.66
CA ARG A 52 21.49 -1.90 11.64
C ARG A 52 21.80 -2.62 12.95
N LYS A 53 22.42 -1.93 13.89
CA LYS A 53 22.51 -2.39 15.27
C LYS A 53 21.22 -2.06 16.02
N CYS A 54 20.78 -3.00 16.85
CA CYS A 54 19.74 -2.80 17.85
C CYS A 54 20.29 -1.92 18.97
N ASP A 55 19.67 -0.78 19.23
CA ASP A 55 20.19 0.18 20.22
C ASP A 55 20.04 -0.31 21.68
N LEU A 56 19.21 -1.33 21.93
CA LEU A 56 19.09 -1.97 23.25
C LEU A 56 20.08 -3.13 23.47
N SER A 57 20.43 -3.88 22.41
CA SER A 57 21.14 -5.17 22.56
C SER A 57 22.45 -5.29 21.78
N GLY A 58 22.81 -4.32 20.93
CA GLY A 58 24.02 -4.36 20.09
C GLY A 58 24.05 -5.45 19.00
N LYS A 59 23.02 -6.30 18.93
CA LYS A 59 22.86 -7.31 17.87
C LYS A 59 22.59 -6.64 16.53
N THR A 60 23.05 -7.25 15.44
CA THR A 60 22.63 -6.83 14.10
C THR A 60 21.20 -7.31 13.86
N ILE A 61 20.32 -6.43 13.43
CA ILE A 61 18.89 -6.69 13.20
C ILE A 61 18.46 -6.18 11.83
N LEU A 62 17.38 -6.75 11.29
CA LEU A 62 16.68 -6.19 10.14
C LEU A 62 15.74 -5.07 10.61
N SER A 63 15.65 -4.00 9.83
CA SER A 63 14.85 -2.81 10.15
C SER A 63 14.31 -2.10 8.92
N MET A 64 13.12 -1.50 9.01
CA MET A 64 12.63 -0.51 8.05
C MET A 64 13.35 0.85 8.16
N TYR A 65 14.15 1.04 9.20
CA TYR A 65 14.85 2.27 9.53
C TYR A 65 16.35 2.12 9.27
N HIS A 66 16.91 2.98 8.43
CA HIS A 66 18.36 3.04 8.23
C HIS A 66 19.10 3.37 9.54
N GLN A 67 20.41 3.08 9.65
CA GLN A 67 21.18 3.30 10.88
C GLN A 67 21.23 4.80 11.29
N ASP A 68 21.21 5.71 10.32
CA ASP A 68 21.38 7.17 10.53
C ASP A 68 20.09 7.87 11.01
N GLN A 69 19.04 7.11 11.35
CA GLN A 69 17.79 7.67 11.89
C GLN A 69 18.01 8.25 13.29
N PRO A 70 17.36 9.38 13.64
CA PRO A 70 17.68 10.15 14.84
C PRO A 70 17.15 9.55 16.16
N PHE A 71 16.43 8.42 16.09
CA PHE A 71 15.81 7.72 17.22
C PHE A 71 16.42 6.33 17.44
N PRO A 72 16.37 5.80 18.68
CA PRO A 72 16.72 4.41 18.94
C PRO A 72 15.79 3.44 18.19
N VAL A 73 16.34 2.35 17.70
CA VAL A 73 15.58 1.25 17.07
C VAL A 73 15.88 -0.05 17.79
N TYR A 74 14.83 -0.65 18.35
CA TYR A 74 14.90 -1.91 19.06
C TYR A 74 14.43 -3.05 18.15
N ASP A 75 15.02 -4.23 18.32
CA ASP A 75 14.50 -5.47 17.77
C ASP A 75 13.00 -5.62 18.09
N GLN A 76 12.20 -6.13 17.15
CA GLN A 76 10.76 -6.22 17.32
C GLN A 76 10.36 -6.96 18.61
N ALA A 77 11.02 -8.08 18.92
CA ALA A 77 10.68 -8.87 20.11
C ALA A 77 11.11 -8.17 21.41
N LEU A 78 12.23 -7.43 21.38
CA LEU A 78 12.70 -6.63 22.52
C LEU A 78 11.82 -5.39 22.76
N TRP A 79 11.31 -4.76 21.71
CA TRP A 79 10.42 -3.61 21.83
C TRP A 79 9.13 -3.95 22.59
N TRP A 80 8.60 -5.16 22.42
CA TRP A 80 7.42 -5.63 23.16
C TRP A 80 7.68 -6.01 24.62
N GLN A 81 8.92 -6.31 25.01
CA GLN A 81 9.28 -6.70 26.39
C GLN A 81 9.23 -5.52 27.38
N ASP A 82 9.24 -5.86 28.68
CA ASP A 82 9.26 -4.91 29.81
C ASP A 82 10.70 -4.46 30.19
N SER A 83 11.69 -4.71 29.32
CA SER A 83 13.10 -4.34 29.52
C SER A 83 13.38 -2.83 29.31
N TRP A 84 12.36 -2.07 28.95
CA TRP A 84 12.35 -0.61 28.86
C TRP A 84 10.91 -0.12 29.15
N ASN A 85 10.76 1.14 29.57
CA ASN A 85 9.47 1.74 29.92
C ASN A 85 9.21 2.98 29.05
N GLU A 86 8.01 3.10 28.48
CA GLU A 86 7.68 4.18 27.55
C GLU A 86 7.46 5.52 28.27
N LEU A 87 7.09 5.46 29.55
CA LEU A 87 6.82 6.63 30.40
C LEU A 87 8.10 7.38 30.80
N ASP A 88 9.28 6.72 30.76
CA ASP A 88 10.59 7.33 31.05
C ASP A 88 10.95 8.46 30.05
N TYR A 89 10.28 8.47 28.89
CA TYR A 89 10.44 9.47 27.84
C TYR A 89 9.45 10.65 27.95
N GLY A 90 8.49 10.57 28.88
CA GLY A 90 7.41 11.53 29.04
C GLY A 90 7.87 12.97 29.22
N MET A 91 7.13 13.91 28.64
CA MET A 91 7.42 15.35 28.74
C MET A 91 6.17 16.17 29.04
N ASP A 92 6.35 17.29 29.74
CA ASP A 92 5.29 18.30 29.88
C ASP A 92 5.15 19.13 28.60
N PHE A 93 3.92 19.63 28.36
CA PHE A 93 3.62 20.48 27.22
C PHE A 93 4.05 21.93 27.45
N ASP A 94 4.92 22.45 26.57
CA ASP A 94 5.34 23.85 26.53
C ASP A 94 4.46 24.65 25.57
N PHE A 95 3.68 25.59 26.12
CA PHE A 95 2.79 26.48 25.37
C PHE A 95 3.52 27.59 24.59
N ASN A 96 4.85 27.71 24.73
CA ASN A 96 5.66 28.60 23.88
C ASN A 96 6.08 27.95 22.55
N LYS A 97 5.87 26.64 22.41
CA LYS A 97 6.23 25.83 21.23
C LYS A 97 4.98 25.39 20.47
N THR A 98 5.16 24.98 19.22
CA THR A 98 4.09 24.31 18.46
C THR A 98 3.90 22.87 18.95
N PHE A 99 2.75 22.27 18.67
CA PHE A 99 2.50 20.87 19.01
C PHE A 99 3.44 19.93 18.24
N PHE A 100 3.58 20.14 16.93
CA PHE A 100 4.35 19.25 16.05
C PHE A 100 5.86 19.33 16.30
N GLU A 101 6.41 20.46 16.77
CA GLU A 101 7.80 20.57 17.23
C GLU A 101 8.04 19.63 18.43
N GLN A 102 7.13 19.63 19.40
CA GLN A 102 7.22 18.80 20.60
C GLN A 102 7.00 17.32 20.28
N PHE A 103 6.02 17.00 19.44
CA PHE A 103 5.77 15.64 18.96
C PHE A 103 7.00 15.07 18.22
N LYS A 104 7.62 15.85 17.33
CA LYS A 104 8.86 15.47 16.63
C LYS A 104 10.03 15.25 17.59
N THR A 105 10.15 16.11 18.60
CA THR A 105 11.17 15.99 19.65
C THR A 105 11.00 14.70 20.45
N LEU A 106 9.76 14.34 20.83
CA LEU A 106 9.45 13.08 21.49
C LEU A 106 9.70 11.87 20.58
N LYS A 107 9.22 11.91 19.33
CA LYS A 107 9.40 10.84 18.33
C LYS A 107 10.86 10.52 18.04
N ASN A 108 11.75 11.51 18.14
CA ASN A 108 13.20 11.32 17.98
C ASN A 108 13.89 10.78 19.24
N ARG A 109 13.22 10.71 20.40
CA ARG A 109 13.78 10.19 21.66
C ARG A 109 13.28 8.79 22.00
N VAL A 110 11.99 8.51 21.76
CA VAL A 110 11.38 7.21 22.09
C VAL A 110 11.89 6.12 21.14
N PRO A 111 12.20 4.90 21.64
CA PRO A 111 12.55 3.75 20.80
C PRO A 111 11.42 3.29 19.87
N HIS A 112 11.78 2.99 18.62
CA HIS A 112 10.88 2.39 17.61
C HIS A 112 11.18 0.89 17.47
N PHE A 113 10.19 0.07 17.13
CA PHE A 113 10.45 -1.31 16.72
C PHE A 113 11.11 -1.35 15.34
N SER A 114 11.91 -2.37 15.06
CA SER A 114 12.70 -2.43 13.84
C SER A 114 11.87 -2.75 12.59
N VAL A 115 10.91 -3.68 12.69
CA VAL A 115 9.98 -4.08 11.63
C VAL A 115 8.55 -4.16 12.18
N PHE A 116 7.56 -3.78 11.38
CA PHE A 116 6.16 -3.85 11.73
C PHE A 116 5.62 -5.24 11.35
N VAL A 117 5.67 -6.18 12.30
CA VAL A 117 5.17 -7.53 12.10
C VAL A 117 4.40 -8.04 13.31
N VAL A 118 3.44 -8.94 13.08
CA VAL A 118 2.69 -9.62 14.16
C VAL A 118 3.58 -10.70 14.77
N GLY A 119 4.13 -10.44 15.96
CA GLY A 119 5.08 -11.33 16.64
C GLY A 119 4.53 -12.73 16.88
N GLY A 120 5.36 -13.76 16.66
CA GLY A 120 4.97 -15.17 16.83
C GLY A 120 4.13 -15.77 15.69
N THR A 121 3.85 -15.01 14.62
CA THR A 121 3.09 -15.49 13.45
C THR A 121 3.95 -15.72 12.20
N LEU A 122 5.27 -15.57 12.32
CA LEU A 122 6.23 -15.74 11.22
C LEU A 122 7.02 -17.04 11.40
N GLU A 123 7.03 -17.88 10.37
CA GLU A 123 7.86 -19.08 10.26
C GLU A 123 8.79 -18.90 9.04
N ASN A 124 10.12 -18.96 9.23
CA ASN A 124 11.11 -18.84 8.15
C ASN A 124 10.83 -17.66 7.18
N SER A 125 10.53 -16.47 7.75
CA SER A 125 10.02 -15.31 6.99
C SER A 125 10.66 -13.98 7.45
N ASP A 126 11.94 -14.03 7.84
CA ASP A 126 12.64 -12.97 8.58
C ASP A 126 12.84 -11.67 7.79
N PHE A 127 12.69 -11.71 6.46
CA PHE A 127 12.86 -10.55 5.56
C PHE A 127 11.52 -9.98 5.07
N THR A 128 10.62 -9.64 6.00
CA THR A 128 9.30 -9.06 5.67
C THR A 128 9.01 -7.84 6.53
N ASN A 129 8.05 -7.01 6.10
CA ASN A 129 7.62 -5.83 6.86
C ASN A 129 6.17 -5.47 6.51
N CYS A 130 5.42 -4.95 7.49
CA CYS A 130 3.96 -4.76 7.41
C CYS A 130 3.21 -6.07 7.11
N THR A 131 3.47 -7.13 7.89
CA THR A 131 2.98 -8.50 7.64
C THR A 131 2.60 -9.26 8.92
N GLY A 132 1.72 -10.25 8.77
CA GLY A 132 1.42 -11.27 9.77
C GLY A 132 1.18 -12.63 9.11
N TYR A 133 1.23 -13.70 9.91
CA TYR A 133 0.84 -15.06 9.53
C TYR A 133 1.51 -15.58 8.24
N LEU A 134 2.85 -15.56 8.20
CA LEU A 134 3.64 -15.97 7.04
C LEU A 134 4.47 -17.23 7.32
N LYS A 135 4.68 -18.04 6.29
CA LYS A 135 5.57 -19.20 6.31
C LYS A 135 6.45 -19.27 5.05
N ASN A 136 7.76 -19.41 5.18
CA ASN A 136 8.70 -19.47 4.04
C ASN A 136 8.63 -18.27 3.06
N CYS A 137 8.43 -17.05 3.57
CA CYS A 137 8.20 -15.85 2.74
C CYS A 137 9.38 -14.87 2.75
N TYR A 138 9.63 -14.18 1.63
CA TYR A 138 10.77 -13.27 1.48
C TYR A 138 10.41 -11.98 0.73
N LEU A 139 10.75 -10.82 1.30
CA LEU A 139 10.48 -9.48 0.77
C LEU A 139 9.01 -9.25 0.36
N ILE A 140 8.10 -9.76 1.19
CA ILE A 140 6.65 -9.51 1.11
C ILE A 140 6.25 -8.39 2.06
N SER A 141 5.22 -7.64 1.65
CA SER A 141 4.53 -6.63 2.44
C SER A 141 3.00 -6.65 2.23
N GLU A 142 2.25 -6.28 3.26
CA GLU A 142 0.79 -6.04 3.25
C GLU A 142 -0.11 -7.28 3.04
N SER A 143 0.14 -8.40 3.74
CA SER A 143 -0.58 -9.66 3.51
C SER A 143 -0.93 -10.47 4.77
N ASP A 144 -1.93 -11.34 4.64
CA ASP A 144 -2.26 -12.48 5.51
C ASP A 144 -3.01 -13.51 4.62
N TYR A 145 -2.81 -14.82 4.59
CA TYR A 145 -1.83 -15.70 5.21
C TYR A 145 -1.10 -16.33 4.02
N ASP A 146 0.23 -16.22 3.93
CA ASP A 146 0.97 -16.72 2.78
C ASP A 146 1.99 -17.78 3.17
N GLU A 147 1.98 -18.89 2.43
CA GLU A 147 3.02 -19.91 2.49
C GLU A 147 3.88 -19.83 1.20
N ASP A 148 5.20 -19.86 1.38
CA ASP A 148 6.21 -20.04 0.34
C ASP A 148 6.26 -18.96 -0.78
N CYS A 149 5.87 -17.71 -0.51
CA CYS A 149 5.78 -16.63 -1.50
C CYS A 149 6.94 -15.61 -1.44
N LEU A 150 7.28 -14.96 -2.56
CA LEU A 150 8.44 -14.06 -2.68
C LEU A 150 8.14 -12.72 -3.41
N TYR A 151 8.77 -11.64 -2.93
CA TYR A 151 8.86 -10.27 -3.51
C TYR A 151 7.54 -9.52 -3.82
N SER A 152 6.41 -10.04 -3.36
CA SER A 152 5.08 -9.52 -3.70
C SER A 152 4.60 -8.42 -2.74
N ASN A 153 3.74 -7.53 -3.24
CA ASN A 153 3.08 -6.51 -2.43
C ASN A 153 1.56 -6.74 -2.47
N ARG A 154 0.95 -6.92 -1.29
CA ARG A 154 -0.47 -7.13 -1.01
C ARG A 154 -1.10 -8.42 -1.58
N ILE A 155 -1.37 -9.45 -0.75
CA ILE A 155 -1.93 -10.77 -1.17
C ILE A 155 -2.75 -11.43 -0.06
N TYR A 156 -3.89 -12.08 -0.37
CA TYR A 156 -4.72 -12.86 0.58
C TYR A 156 -5.50 -13.97 -0.15
N HIS A 157 -5.28 -15.28 -0.01
CA HIS A 157 -4.24 -16.02 0.71
C HIS A 157 -3.54 -16.98 -0.28
N SER A 158 -2.29 -17.42 0.00
CA SER A 158 -1.40 -17.89 -1.09
C SER A 158 -0.52 -19.11 -0.79
N LYS A 159 -0.21 -19.90 -1.84
CA LYS A 159 0.88 -20.90 -1.86
C LYS A 159 1.78 -20.81 -3.10
N LYS A 160 2.96 -20.21 -2.93
CA LYS A 160 4.02 -19.98 -3.94
C LYS A 160 3.64 -19.03 -5.08
N LEU A 161 3.80 -17.73 -4.85
CA LEU A 161 3.81 -16.68 -5.87
C LEU A 161 5.15 -15.96 -5.84
N ILE A 162 5.73 -15.69 -7.01
CA ILE A 162 6.98 -14.92 -7.14
C ILE A 162 6.65 -13.71 -7.99
N ASP A 163 6.62 -12.54 -7.35
CA ASP A 163 6.45 -11.25 -8.03
C ASP A 163 5.04 -10.96 -8.63
N CYS A 164 3.98 -11.07 -7.82
CA CYS A 164 2.65 -10.50 -8.14
C CYS A 164 2.40 -9.18 -7.37
N THR A 165 1.38 -8.42 -7.76
CA THR A 165 0.97 -7.17 -7.06
C THR A 165 -0.56 -7.09 -6.97
N ASN A 166 -1.13 -7.51 -5.84
CA ASN A 166 -2.55 -7.77 -5.59
C ASN A 166 -3.09 -9.01 -6.35
N CYS A 167 -3.10 -10.16 -5.67
CA CYS A 167 -3.87 -11.35 -6.04
C CYS A 167 -4.66 -11.86 -4.83
N TYR A 168 -5.88 -12.37 -5.03
CA TYR A 168 -6.71 -12.84 -3.92
C TYR A 168 -7.21 -14.28 -4.15
N ASN A 169 -6.79 -15.20 -3.27
CA ASN A 169 -6.86 -16.67 -3.33
C ASN A 169 -6.17 -17.30 -4.55
N SER A 170 -4.93 -17.79 -4.37
CA SER A 170 -4.12 -18.31 -5.48
C SER A 170 -3.08 -19.38 -5.11
N GLU A 171 -2.88 -20.32 -6.04
CA GLU A 171 -1.71 -21.21 -6.10
C GLU A 171 -1.07 -21.09 -7.50
N TRP A 172 0.26 -21.22 -7.58
CA TRP A 172 1.01 -21.34 -8.84
C TRP A 172 0.75 -20.24 -9.90
N CYS A 173 0.83 -18.96 -9.57
CA CYS A 173 0.74 -17.85 -10.56
C CYS A 173 2.04 -17.05 -10.67
N TYR A 174 2.29 -16.42 -11.82
CA TYR A 174 3.52 -15.66 -12.11
C TYR A 174 3.27 -14.34 -12.83
N GLU A 175 3.82 -13.24 -12.31
CA GLU A 175 3.69 -11.87 -12.87
C GLU A 175 2.21 -11.48 -13.15
N CYS A 176 1.34 -11.75 -12.17
CA CYS A 176 -0.08 -11.37 -12.21
C CYS A 176 -0.36 -10.06 -11.43
N ILE A 177 -1.30 -9.26 -11.95
CA ILE A 177 -1.63 -7.91 -11.45
C ILE A 177 -3.15 -7.78 -11.30
N ASP A 178 -3.62 -7.47 -10.09
CA ASP A 178 -5.05 -7.24 -9.78
C ASP A 178 -5.97 -8.42 -10.21
N CYS A 179 -5.54 -9.65 -9.97
CA CYS A 179 -6.30 -10.87 -10.27
C CYS A 179 -7.03 -11.43 -9.02
N GLN A 180 -8.16 -12.10 -9.22
CA GLN A 180 -8.99 -12.65 -8.12
C GLN A 180 -9.42 -14.10 -8.44
N ASN A 181 -9.29 -15.00 -7.47
CA ASN A 181 -9.57 -16.44 -7.56
C ASN A 181 -8.92 -17.11 -8.79
N VAL A 182 -7.58 -17.11 -8.85
CA VAL A 182 -6.83 -17.61 -10.03
C VAL A 182 -5.87 -18.75 -9.70
N TYR A 183 -5.65 -19.64 -10.65
CA TYR A 183 -4.81 -20.84 -10.52
C TYR A 183 -4.03 -21.12 -11.82
N ASP A 184 -2.73 -21.39 -11.75
CA ASP A 184 -1.89 -21.63 -12.94
C ASP A 184 -2.04 -20.52 -14.01
N LEU A 185 -1.92 -19.26 -13.57
CA LEU A 185 -2.06 -18.08 -14.42
C LEU A 185 -0.71 -17.37 -14.56
N LYS A 186 -0.33 -17.04 -15.80
CA LYS A 186 0.98 -16.45 -16.12
C LYS A 186 0.80 -15.09 -16.84
N TRP A 187 1.57 -14.07 -16.46
CA TRP A 187 1.66 -12.74 -17.09
C TRP A 187 0.30 -12.07 -17.38
N SER A 188 -0.63 -12.10 -16.42
CA SER A 188 -2.03 -11.68 -16.63
C SER A 188 -2.45 -10.51 -15.73
N GLN A 189 -3.47 -9.76 -16.14
CA GLN A 189 -3.90 -8.51 -15.48
C GLN A 189 -5.43 -8.44 -15.34
N GLU A 190 -5.97 -7.93 -14.23
CA GLU A 190 -7.41 -7.62 -14.06
C GLU A 190 -8.34 -8.84 -14.36
N CYS A 191 -7.93 -10.06 -13.97
CA CYS A 191 -8.66 -11.30 -14.30
C CYS A 191 -9.34 -11.94 -13.08
N GLU A 192 -10.55 -12.46 -13.25
CA GLU A 192 -11.33 -13.09 -12.17
C GLU A 192 -11.70 -14.55 -12.50
N ASN A 193 -11.63 -15.47 -11.53
CA ASN A 193 -12.04 -16.87 -11.66
C ASN A 193 -11.40 -17.61 -12.86
N CYS A 194 -10.20 -17.20 -13.29
CA CYS A 194 -9.50 -17.74 -14.47
C CYS A 194 -8.42 -18.74 -14.07
N HIS A 195 -8.18 -19.77 -14.90
CA HIS A 195 -7.15 -20.76 -14.61
C HIS A 195 -6.41 -21.32 -15.83
N SER A 196 -5.25 -21.94 -15.62
CA SER A 196 -4.48 -22.70 -16.63
C SER A 196 -4.31 -21.93 -17.95
N SER A 197 -3.82 -20.70 -17.86
CA SER A 197 -3.84 -19.71 -18.95
C SER A 197 -2.63 -18.77 -18.89
N ALA A 198 -2.37 -18.04 -19.97
CA ALA A 198 -1.29 -17.07 -20.05
C ALA A 198 -1.71 -15.79 -20.78
N PHE A 199 -1.13 -14.65 -20.37
CA PHE A 199 -1.34 -13.36 -21.03
C PHE A 199 -2.83 -12.98 -21.15
N LEU A 200 -3.59 -13.06 -20.05
CA LEU A 200 -4.98 -12.61 -20.01
C LEU A 200 -5.10 -11.17 -19.52
N LYS A 201 -6.10 -10.42 -20.01
CA LYS A 201 -6.46 -9.09 -19.48
C LYS A 201 -7.98 -8.92 -19.37
N ASN A 202 -8.53 -8.40 -18.27
CA ASN A 202 -9.99 -8.21 -18.10
C ASN A 202 -10.84 -9.45 -18.41
N CYS A 203 -10.31 -10.67 -18.21
CA CYS A 203 -11.00 -11.93 -18.48
C CYS A 203 -11.67 -12.47 -17.22
N ILE A 204 -12.85 -13.07 -17.37
CA ILE A 204 -13.63 -13.62 -16.25
C ILE A 204 -14.01 -15.07 -16.56
N GLY A 205 -13.72 -16.00 -15.65
CA GLY A 205 -14.10 -17.41 -15.78
C GLY A 205 -13.44 -18.15 -16.96
N CYS A 206 -12.32 -17.67 -17.49
CA CYS A 206 -11.66 -18.24 -18.67
C CYS A 206 -10.61 -19.31 -18.31
N ARG A 207 -10.46 -20.32 -19.16
CA ARG A 207 -9.46 -21.39 -18.98
C ARG A 207 -8.84 -21.85 -20.29
N ASN A 208 -7.59 -22.32 -20.28
CA ASN A 208 -6.89 -22.70 -21.51
C ASN A 208 -6.95 -21.58 -22.56
N CYS A 209 -6.58 -20.36 -22.16
CA CYS A 209 -6.58 -19.18 -23.03
C CYS A 209 -5.20 -18.52 -23.08
N ILE A 210 -4.82 -17.99 -24.25
CA ILE A 210 -3.54 -17.30 -24.48
C ILE A 210 -3.79 -15.94 -25.15
N ALA A 211 -3.21 -14.88 -24.59
CA ALA A 211 -3.28 -13.52 -25.17
C ALA A 211 -4.72 -13.03 -25.40
N CYS A 212 -5.64 -13.34 -24.48
CA CYS A 212 -7.07 -12.99 -24.60
C CYS A 212 -7.42 -11.79 -23.70
N ILE A 213 -8.40 -11.00 -24.14
CA ILE A 213 -8.90 -9.82 -23.41
C ILE A 213 -10.42 -9.69 -23.50
N ASN A 214 -11.04 -9.27 -22.39
CA ASN A 214 -12.48 -9.05 -22.23
C ASN A 214 -13.38 -10.28 -22.46
N GLN A 215 -12.83 -11.49 -22.37
CA GLN A 215 -13.58 -12.74 -22.57
C GLN A 215 -14.24 -13.20 -21.27
N ARG A 216 -15.48 -13.70 -21.37
CA ARG A 216 -16.24 -14.29 -20.25
C ARG A 216 -16.56 -15.76 -20.53
N HIS A 217 -16.19 -16.64 -19.60
CA HIS A 217 -16.49 -18.08 -19.61
C HIS A 217 -16.08 -18.81 -20.90
N LYS A 218 -14.91 -18.46 -21.47
CA LYS A 218 -14.38 -19.07 -22.69
C LYS A 218 -13.27 -20.07 -22.41
N GLU A 219 -13.04 -20.97 -23.35
CA GLU A 219 -11.94 -21.91 -23.33
C GLU A 219 -11.33 -22.14 -24.72
N PHE A 220 -10.07 -22.58 -24.76
CA PHE A 220 -9.32 -22.89 -25.99
C PHE A 220 -9.25 -21.70 -26.95
N MET A 221 -8.97 -20.51 -26.42
CA MET A 221 -8.84 -19.29 -27.23
C MET A 221 -7.40 -18.79 -27.31
N ILE A 222 -7.02 -18.25 -28.47
CA ILE A 222 -5.75 -17.56 -28.67
C ILE A 222 -6.04 -16.25 -29.41
N PHE A 223 -5.60 -15.09 -28.87
CA PHE A 223 -5.91 -13.75 -29.41
C PHE A 223 -7.41 -13.52 -29.67
N ASN A 224 -8.26 -13.87 -28.70
CA ASN A 224 -9.73 -13.83 -28.80
C ASN A 224 -10.34 -14.64 -29.98
N LYS A 225 -9.58 -15.56 -30.61
CA LYS A 225 -10.09 -16.53 -31.59
C LYS A 225 -10.28 -17.90 -30.94
N GLN A 226 -11.41 -18.54 -31.19
CA GLN A 226 -11.71 -19.92 -30.78
C GLN A 226 -10.92 -20.95 -31.60
N TYR A 227 -10.42 -21.99 -30.94
CA TYR A 227 -9.76 -23.16 -31.56
C TYR A 227 -10.42 -24.46 -31.11
N SER A 228 -10.13 -25.56 -31.81
CA SER A 228 -10.39 -26.91 -31.27
C SER A 228 -9.43 -27.22 -30.11
N PRO A 229 -9.76 -28.16 -29.20
CA PRO A 229 -8.84 -28.60 -28.14
C PRO A 229 -7.50 -29.12 -28.67
N GLU A 230 -7.50 -29.82 -29.80
CA GLU A 230 -6.30 -30.38 -30.45
C GLU A 230 -5.42 -29.28 -31.05
N GLU A 231 -6.03 -28.31 -31.75
CA GLU A 231 -5.34 -27.16 -32.32
C GLU A 231 -4.75 -26.27 -31.22
N TYR A 232 -5.55 -25.97 -30.19
CA TYR A 232 -5.09 -25.22 -29.02
C TYR A 232 -3.92 -25.93 -28.34
N LYS A 233 -4.04 -27.24 -28.09
CA LYS A 233 -2.94 -28.02 -27.49
C LYS A 233 -1.66 -27.93 -28.31
N LYS A 234 -1.74 -27.99 -29.64
CA LYS A 234 -0.56 -27.84 -30.52
C LYS A 234 0.05 -26.43 -30.46
N ALA A 235 -0.78 -25.39 -30.37
CA ALA A 235 -0.33 -23.99 -30.36
C ALA A 235 0.12 -23.45 -28.98
N SER A 236 -0.31 -24.09 -27.90
CA SER A 236 -0.01 -23.71 -26.50
C SER A 236 1.22 -24.41 -25.89
N LEU A 237 1.86 -25.34 -26.63
CA LEU A 237 3.01 -26.11 -26.16
C LEU A 237 4.24 -25.25 -25.82
N ASP A 238 4.40 -24.09 -26.46
CA ASP A 238 5.56 -23.22 -26.29
C ASP A 238 5.12 -21.76 -26.12
N LEU A 239 5.22 -21.26 -24.89
CA LEU A 239 4.90 -19.87 -24.56
C LEU A 239 5.97 -18.88 -25.07
N SER A 240 7.16 -19.33 -25.46
CA SER A 240 8.21 -18.45 -26.03
C SER A 240 7.85 -17.91 -27.42
N LEU A 241 6.86 -18.52 -28.09
CA LEU A 241 6.29 -18.04 -29.35
C LEU A 241 5.53 -16.70 -29.20
N TYR A 242 5.17 -16.31 -27.98
CA TYR A 242 4.39 -15.10 -27.69
C TYR A 242 5.28 -14.03 -27.06
N ASN A 243 5.61 -12.98 -27.81
CA ASN A 243 6.42 -11.87 -27.31
C ASN A 243 5.55 -10.76 -26.68
N ALA A 244 6.11 -10.07 -25.69
CA ALA A 244 5.39 -9.04 -24.92
C ALA A 244 4.90 -7.85 -25.78
N GLU A 245 5.64 -7.48 -26.83
CA GLU A 245 5.27 -6.36 -27.71
C GLU A 245 3.99 -6.66 -28.51
N GLN A 246 3.87 -7.88 -29.03
CA GLN A 246 2.66 -8.34 -29.73
C GLN A 246 1.44 -8.38 -28.80
N ILE A 247 1.63 -8.85 -27.57
CA ILE A 247 0.56 -8.93 -26.55
C ILE A 247 0.09 -7.52 -26.17
N GLU A 248 1.00 -6.58 -25.90
CA GLU A 248 0.65 -5.21 -25.53
C GLU A 248 -0.05 -4.47 -26.70
N LYS A 249 0.43 -4.65 -27.94
CA LYS A 249 -0.23 -4.17 -29.16
C LYS A 249 -1.63 -4.75 -29.33
N PHE A 250 -1.84 -6.02 -28.98
CA PHE A 250 -3.17 -6.61 -28.98
C PHE A 250 -4.06 -5.99 -27.90
N PHE A 251 -3.62 -5.92 -26.64
CA PHE A 251 -4.40 -5.35 -25.53
C PHE A 251 -4.79 -3.89 -25.75
N THR A 252 -3.88 -3.06 -26.28
CA THR A 252 -4.15 -1.64 -26.60
C THR A 252 -5.11 -1.46 -27.78
N SER A 253 -5.20 -2.44 -28.69
CA SER A 253 -6.17 -2.41 -29.81
C SER A 253 -7.61 -2.70 -29.39
N GLN A 254 -7.80 -3.30 -28.21
CA GLN A 254 -9.08 -3.85 -27.75
C GLN A 254 -9.80 -2.87 -26.80
N PRO A 255 -11.13 -2.99 -26.60
CA PRO A 255 -11.88 -2.14 -25.69
C PRO A 255 -11.32 -2.21 -24.25
N GLN A 256 -11.24 -1.08 -23.54
CA GLN A 256 -10.85 -1.07 -22.12
C GLN A 256 -11.79 -0.16 -21.31
N LYS A 257 -12.02 -0.53 -20.04
CA LYS A 257 -12.79 0.30 -19.09
C LYS A 257 -12.01 1.59 -18.79
N ALA A 258 -12.73 2.69 -18.54
CA ALA A 258 -12.10 3.95 -18.11
C ALA A 258 -11.60 3.93 -16.65
N VAL A 259 -12.25 3.12 -15.81
CA VAL A 259 -11.90 2.80 -14.40
C VAL A 259 -12.27 1.34 -14.12
N GLN A 260 -11.56 0.68 -13.21
CA GLN A 260 -11.87 -0.65 -12.71
C GLN A 260 -12.76 -0.59 -11.46
N GLY A 261 -13.57 -1.64 -11.28
CA GLY A 261 -14.47 -1.78 -10.14
C GLY A 261 -15.84 -2.33 -10.54
N GLU A 262 -16.46 -3.09 -9.64
CA GLU A 262 -17.76 -3.75 -9.85
C GLU A 262 -18.62 -3.72 -8.57
N HIS A 263 -19.94 -3.86 -8.70
CA HIS A 263 -20.94 -3.78 -7.62
C HIS A 263 -20.89 -2.50 -6.77
N ASN A 264 -20.79 -1.33 -7.41
CA ASN A 264 -20.70 -0.05 -6.74
C ASN A 264 -21.95 0.82 -6.92
N GLU A 265 -22.34 1.55 -5.88
CA GLU A 265 -23.45 2.53 -5.89
C GLU A 265 -22.95 3.91 -5.45
N ASN A 266 -23.10 4.95 -6.28
CA ASN A 266 -22.62 6.30 -5.98
C ASN A 266 -21.13 6.34 -5.58
N VAL A 267 -20.27 5.67 -6.36
CA VAL A 267 -18.82 5.60 -6.13
C VAL A 267 -18.05 6.38 -7.19
N ILE A 268 -17.05 7.13 -6.72
CA ILE A 268 -15.98 7.71 -7.53
C ILE A 268 -14.68 7.05 -7.09
N GLY A 269 -13.93 6.47 -8.01
CA GLY A 269 -12.72 5.72 -7.66
C GLY A 269 -12.24 4.82 -8.77
N ASP A 270 -11.16 4.09 -8.48
CA ASP A 270 -10.59 3.08 -9.35
C ASP A 270 -10.13 1.86 -8.55
N HIS A 271 -10.29 0.66 -9.11
CA HIS A 271 -10.14 -0.62 -8.39
C HIS A 271 -10.96 -0.64 -7.08
N VAL A 272 -12.20 -0.15 -7.13
CA VAL A 272 -13.14 -0.15 -6.00
C VAL A 272 -14.22 -1.20 -6.21
N TYR A 273 -14.53 -2.01 -5.21
CA TYR A 273 -15.50 -3.12 -5.33
C TYR A 273 -16.52 -3.14 -4.17
N ASN A 274 -17.74 -3.59 -4.46
CA ASN A 274 -18.81 -3.79 -3.46
C ASN A 274 -19.08 -2.58 -2.54
N SER A 275 -18.87 -1.35 -3.04
CA SER A 275 -18.83 -0.15 -2.21
C SER A 275 -19.96 0.81 -2.52
N LYS A 276 -20.39 1.60 -1.53
CA LYS A 276 -21.42 2.62 -1.71
C LYS A 276 -21.08 3.97 -1.12
N ASN A 277 -21.62 5.04 -1.73
CA ASN A 277 -21.50 6.44 -1.30
C ASN A 277 -20.05 6.87 -1.01
N SER A 278 -19.10 6.38 -1.81
CA SER A 278 -17.67 6.51 -1.53
C SER A 278 -16.92 7.27 -2.62
N THR A 279 -16.22 8.35 -2.26
CA THR A 279 -15.67 9.31 -3.24
C THR A 279 -14.14 9.29 -3.29
N GLU A 280 -13.59 9.35 -4.50
CA GLU A 280 -12.15 9.31 -4.83
C GLU A 280 -11.38 8.21 -4.07
N CYS A 281 -11.92 6.99 -4.10
CA CYS A 281 -11.30 5.83 -3.44
C CYS A 281 -10.46 4.97 -4.41
N PHE A 282 -9.40 4.32 -3.91
CA PHE A 282 -8.45 3.57 -4.76
C PHE A 282 -8.02 2.23 -4.13
N ASP A 283 -8.04 1.12 -4.88
CA ASP A 283 -7.69 -0.23 -4.39
C ASP A 283 -8.48 -0.65 -3.13
N CYS A 284 -9.79 -0.41 -3.16
CA CYS A 284 -10.68 -0.52 -2.00
C CYS A 284 -11.80 -1.55 -2.18
N LYS A 285 -12.29 -2.13 -1.08
CA LYS A 285 -13.38 -3.11 -1.12
C LYS A 285 -14.31 -3.02 0.09
N ASP A 286 -15.61 -3.21 -0.14
CA ASP A 286 -16.65 -3.23 0.90
C ASP A 286 -16.68 -1.93 1.75
N LEU A 287 -16.67 -0.76 1.09
CA LEU A 287 -16.75 0.56 1.74
C LEU A 287 -18.20 1.10 1.83
N GLU A 288 -18.51 1.82 2.90
CA GLU A 288 -19.76 2.56 3.10
C GLU A 288 -19.49 3.98 3.60
N ASP A 289 -20.01 4.99 2.90
CA ASP A 289 -19.93 6.41 3.27
C ASP A 289 -18.47 6.91 3.54
N CYS A 290 -17.51 6.45 2.72
CA CYS A 290 -16.08 6.72 2.88
C CYS A 290 -15.54 7.74 1.86
N LEU A 291 -14.56 8.54 2.26
CA LEU A 291 -14.02 9.64 1.45
C LEU A 291 -12.49 9.52 1.32
N TYR A 292 -11.95 9.66 0.10
CA TYR A 292 -10.51 9.70 -0.19
C TYR A 292 -9.70 8.52 0.41
N CYS A 293 -10.34 7.38 0.64
CA CYS A 293 -9.72 6.19 1.21
C CYS A 293 -8.99 5.41 0.12
N ALA A 294 -7.78 4.94 0.42
CA ALA A 294 -7.01 4.12 -0.51
C ALA A 294 -6.52 2.86 0.19
N LYS A 295 -6.39 1.74 -0.50
CA LYS A 295 -5.83 0.49 0.05
C LYS A 295 -6.54 -0.01 1.33
N THR A 296 -7.85 0.21 1.48
CA THR A 296 -8.65 -0.30 2.62
C THR A 296 -9.71 -1.29 2.17
N ALA A 297 -10.03 -2.27 3.01
CA ALA A 297 -10.92 -3.37 2.65
C ALA A 297 -11.77 -3.83 3.85
N VAL A 298 -12.73 -4.73 3.60
CA VAL A 298 -13.47 -5.50 4.61
C VAL A 298 -14.30 -4.65 5.57
N SER A 299 -15.45 -4.15 5.07
CA SER A 299 -16.51 -3.50 5.85
C SER A 299 -16.09 -2.22 6.57
N VAL A 300 -15.40 -1.32 5.87
CA VAL A 300 -14.99 -0.01 6.43
C VAL A 300 -16.09 1.02 6.22
N LYS A 301 -16.43 1.77 7.26
CA LYS A 301 -17.55 2.72 7.27
C LYS A 301 -17.14 4.10 7.77
N ASN A 302 -17.80 5.16 7.29
CA ASN A 302 -17.70 6.49 7.89
C ASN A 302 -16.23 6.95 8.13
N CYS A 303 -15.35 6.87 7.11
CA CYS A 303 -13.91 7.18 7.19
C CYS A 303 -13.49 8.24 6.15
N ILE A 304 -12.48 9.09 6.45
CA ILE A 304 -11.75 9.90 5.45
C ILE A 304 -10.28 9.56 5.55
N ASP A 305 -9.59 9.57 4.41
CA ASP A 305 -8.13 9.61 4.39
C ASP A 305 -7.49 8.55 5.32
N TYR A 306 -8.00 7.33 5.31
CA TYR A 306 -7.40 6.22 6.02
C TYR A 306 -6.87 5.21 5.00
N THR A 307 -5.55 4.98 4.99
CA THR A 307 -4.88 4.26 3.89
C THR A 307 -4.09 3.03 4.35
N ALA A 308 -4.75 1.87 4.25
CA ALA A 308 -4.42 0.54 4.79
C ALA A 308 -4.23 0.53 6.33
N TRP A 309 -4.63 -0.48 7.12
CA TRP A 309 -5.40 -1.69 6.82
C TRP A 309 -6.83 -1.64 7.36
N GLY A 310 -7.77 -2.38 6.76
CA GLY A 310 -9.20 -2.34 7.13
C GLY A 310 -9.75 -3.72 7.50
N PHE A 311 -10.44 -3.77 8.65
CA PHE A 311 -11.27 -4.90 9.09
C PHE A 311 -12.33 -4.34 10.05
N LYS A 312 -13.57 -4.19 9.55
CA LYS A 312 -14.75 -3.61 10.24
C LYS A 312 -14.48 -2.28 10.97
N ALA A 313 -13.66 -1.41 10.38
CA ALA A 313 -13.29 -0.13 10.98
C ALA A 313 -14.33 0.96 10.71
N GLU A 314 -14.54 1.85 11.68
CA GLU A 314 -15.47 2.97 11.64
C GLU A 314 -14.85 4.23 12.30
N LEU A 315 -15.16 5.42 11.77
CA LEU A 315 -14.70 6.72 12.30
C LEU A 315 -13.17 6.93 12.36
N VAL A 316 -12.39 6.43 11.39
CA VAL A 316 -10.93 6.65 11.35
C VAL A 316 -10.55 7.80 10.41
N TYR A 317 -9.93 8.86 10.96
CA TYR A 317 -9.80 10.18 10.34
C TYR A 317 -8.55 10.93 10.86
N GLN A 318 -7.36 10.97 10.25
CA GLN A 318 -6.81 10.38 9.02
C GLN A 318 -5.64 9.47 9.45
N SER A 319 -5.29 8.40 8.72
CA SER A 319 -4.22 7.50 9.19
C SER A 319 -3.55 6.63 8.11
N ALA A 320 -2.34 6.14 8.41
CA ALA A 320 -1.64 5.09 7.68
C ALA A 320 -1.34 3.91 8.63
N ALA A 321 -2.21 2.90 8.64
CA ALA A 321 -2.17 1.61 9.38
C ALA A 321 -2.50 1.59 10.89
N CYS A 322 -3.80 1.68 11.25
CA CYS A 322 -4.32 1.19 12.54
C CYS A 322 -4.99 -0.20 12.43
N GLY A 323 -5.51 -0.75 13.54
CA GLY A 323 -6.35 -1.97 13.63
C GLY A 323 -6.86 -2.18 15.07
N ASP A 324 -7.88 -2.96 15.40
CA ASP A 324 -8.78 -3.84 14.61
C ASP A 324 -10.23 -3.52 15.01
N ASN A 325 -11.19 -3.54 14.07
CA ASN A 325 -12.62 -3.25 14.29
C ASN A 325 -12.89 -1.94 15.06
N ILE A 326 -12.03 -0.92 14.87
CA ILE A 326 -12.04 0.29 15.70
C ILE A 326 -13.26 1.16 15.38
N TYR A 327 -13.93 1.68 16.41
CA TYR A 327 -14.86 2.81 16.32
C TYR A 327 -14.18 4.02 16.98
N ASP A 328 -13.70 4.93 16.14
CA ASP A 328 -12.96 6.20 16.42
C ASP A 328 -11.44 6.15 16.67
N CYS A 329 -10.68 6.84 15.80
CA CYS A 329 -9.35 7.41 16.11
C CYS A 329 -8.94 8.53 15.13
N LYS A 330 -8.23 9.57 15.63
CA LYS A 330 -7.93 10.80 14.87
C LYS A 330 -6.64 11.50 15.33
N PHE A 331 -5.44 11.32 14.80
CA PHE A 331 -4.97 10.98 13.45
C PHE A 331 -3.67 10.17 13.65
N CYS A 332 -3.40 9.12 12.86
CA CYS A 332 -2.45 8.06 13.25
C CYS A 332 -1.46 7.61 12.15
N VAL A 333 -0.34 6.98 12.52
CA VAL A 333 0.78 6.66 11.58
C VAL A 333 1.34 5.23 11.61
N THR A 334 1.03 4.44 12.65
CA THR A 334 0.83 2.97 12.63
C THR A 334 0.54 2.55 14.07
N CYS A 335 -0.54 1.81 14.35
CA CYS A 335 -0.96 1.40 15.71
C CYS A 335 -1.72 0.05 15.67
N THR A 336 -1.73 -0.72 16.76
CA THR A 336 -2.37 -2.07 16.76
C THR A 336 -3.32 -2.34 17.93
N THR A 337 -4.41 -3.04 17.60
CA THR A 337 -5.46 -3.67 18.43
C THR A 337 -5.93 -2.92 19.68
N ASN A 338 -7.25 -2.68 19.76
CA ASN A 338 -7.93 -2.09 20.93
C ASN A 338 -7.43 -0.68 21.30
N LEU A 339 -7.20 0.17 20.29
CA LEU A 339 -6.93 1.60 20.45
C LEU A 339 -8.25 2.38 20.35
N SER A 340 -8.51 3.35 21.21
CA SER A 340 -9.67 4.27 21.09
C SER A 340 -9.43 5.60 21.78
N ASN A 341 -10.19 6.65 21.44
CA ASN A 341 -10.03 8.00 22.01
C ASN A 341 -8.56 8.48 21.96
N ALA A 342 -7.95 8.31 20.78
CA ALA A 342 -6.53 8.59 20.53
C ALA A 342 -6.39 9.75 19.55
N GLU A 343 -5.82 10.85 20.04
CA GLU A 343 -5.57 12.06 19.26
C GLU A 343 -4.07 12.24 19.00
N TYR A 344 -3.68 12.33 17.72
CA TYR A 344 -2.28 12.36 17.25
C TYR A 344 -1.40 11.20 17.80
N CYS A 345 -1.33 10.06 17.09
CA CYS A 345 -0.78 8.82 17.67
C CYS A 345 0.03 7.93 16.70
N SER A 346 1.27 7.56 17.06
CA SER A 346 2.05 6.44 16.49
C SER A 346 3.42 6.33 17.16
N LEU A 347 3.96 5.18 17.58
CA LEU A 347 3.56 3.79 17.34
C LEU A 347 2.98 3.13 18.61
N CYS A 348 1.73 3.45 18.97
CA CYS A 348 1.13 2.97 20.23
C CYS A 348 0.26 1.72 20.02
N SER A 349 0.09 0.91 21.08
CA SER A 349 -0.75 -0.30 21.06
C SER A 349 -1.68 -0.36 22.28
N SER A 350 -2.91 -0.83 22.04
CA SER A 350 -3.89 -1.20 23.07
C SER A 350 -4.07 -0.18 24.21
N SER A 351 -4.06 1.10 23.86
CA SER A 351 -4.12 2.25 24.78
C SER A 351 -5.35 3.11 24.48
N ASN A 352 -5.87 3.83 25.48
CA ASN A 352 -7.06 4.67 25.29
C ASN A 352 -6.99 5.99 26.06
N HIS A 353 -7.70 7.02 25.59
CA HIS A 353 -7.67 8.38 26.15
C HIS A 353 -6.23 8.94 26.17
N ILE A 354 -5.67 9.17 24.98
CA ILE A 354 -4.27 9.57 24.78
C ILE A 354 -4.15 10.73 23.79
N PHE A 355 -3.18 11.62 24.00
CA PHE A 355 -2.97 12.82 23.18
C PHE A 355 -1.47 13.02 22.83
N GLY A 356 -1.13 13.05 21.55
CA GLY A 356 0.23 13.35 21.06
C GLY A 356 1.30 12.31 21.45
N CYS A 357 0.92 11.06 21.71
CA CYS A 357 1.85 10.05 22.22
C CYS A 357 2.52 9.22 21.11
N VAL A 358 3.74 8.78 21.40
CA VAL A 358 4.58 7.99 20.49
C VAL A 358 5.15 6.80 21.26
N GLY A 359 4.69 5.59 20.96
CA GLY A 359 5.28 4.32 21.43
C GLY A 359 4.61 3.63 22.63
N LEU A 360 3.54 4.18 23.23
CA LEU A 360 2.93 3.63 24.45
C LEU A 360 2.32 2.24 24.27
N LYS A 361 2.51 1.34 25.25
CA LYS A 361 1.87 0.02 25.35
C LYS A 361 0.92 -0.03 26.56
N LYS A 362 -0.37 -0.31 26.32
CA LYS A 362 -1.39 -0.56 27.37
C LYS A 362 -1.52 0.56 28.42
N LYS A 363 -1.49 1.83 28.01
CA LYS A 363 -1.62 3.01 28.91
C LYS A 363 -2.94 3.76 28.71
N LYS A 364 -3.24 4.67 29.62
CA LYS A 364 -4.39 5.59 29.54
C LYS A 364 -4.07 6.97 30.13
N PHE A 365 -4.87 7.98 29.77
CA PHE A 365 -4.74 9.36 30.27
C PHE A 365 -3.33 9.95 30.11
N CYS A 366 -2.70 9.67 28.95
CA CYS A 366 -1.32 10.07 28.67
C CYS A 366 -1.25 11.20 27.64
N ILE A 367 -0.41 12.20 27.91
CA ILE A 367 -0.08 13.29 26.97
C ILE A 367 1.43 13.32 26.79
N LEU A 368 1.93 13.30 25.55
CA LEU A 368 3.37 13.28 25.22
C LEU A 368 4.17 12.22 26.06
N ASN A 369 3.67 10.98 26.11
CA ASN A 369 4.16 9.86 26.93
C ASN A 369 4.15 10.05 28.46
N LYS A 370 3.64 11.15 29.00
CA LYS A 370 3.49 11.36 30.44
C LYS A 370 2.07 11.01 30.89
N GLU A 371 1.94 10.25 31.98
CA GLU A 371 0.65 9.87 32.57
C GLU A 371 0.10 10.98 33.49
N TYR A 372 -1.21 11.20 33.43
CA TYR A 372 -1.93 12.19 34.23
C TYR A 372 -3.15 11.55 34.91
N SER A 373 -3.63 12.15 36.00
CA SER A 373 -4.99 11.85 36.47
C SER A 373 -6.02 12.28 35.43
N GLU A 374 -7.13 11.53 35.33
CA GLU A 374 -8.20 11.76 34.35
C GLU A 374 -8.65 13.23 34.29
N GLN A 375 -8.89 13.86 35.44
CA GLN A 375 -9.31 15.27 35.52
C GLN A 375 -8.24 16.23 34.95
N ASN A 376 -6.96 15.93 35.15
CA ASN A 376 -5.86 16.75 34.65
C ASN A 376 -5.58 16.49 33.16
N PHE A 377 -5.77 15.24 32.69
CA PHE A 377 -5.71 14.88 31.27
C PHE A 377 -6.71 15.73 30.46
N TYR A 378 -8.00 15.73 30.81
CA TYR A 378 -8.99 16.50 30.06
C TYR A 378 -8.73 18.01 30.11
N LYS A 379 -8.43 18.57 31.30
CA LYS A 379 -8.09 20.00 31.46
C LYS A 379 -6.86 20.42 30.66
N LEU A 380 -5.85 19.57 30.53
CA LEU A 380 -4.65 19.86 29.75
C LEU A 380 -4.90 19.69 28.25
N ARG A 381 -5.59 18.62 27.84
CA ARG A 381 -6.03 18.38 26.46
C ARG A 381 -6.80 19.57 25.89
N GLU A 382 -7.81 20.08 26.59
CA GLU A 382 -8.59 21.25 26.13
C GLU A 382 -7.72 22.48 25.88
N LYS A 383 -6.76 22.77 26.77
CA LYS A 383 -5.81 23.87 26.60
C LYS A 383 -4.88 23.65 25.41
N ILE A 384 -4.39 22.43 25.20
CA ILE A 384 -3.55 22.11 24.04
C ILE A 384 -4.35 22.25 22.75
N ILE A 385 -5.61 21.77 22.70
CA ILE A 385 -6.48 21.95 21.51
C ILE A 385 -6.72 23.44 21.24
N ALA A 386 -6.99 24.26 22.26
CA ALA A 386 -7.15 25.70 22.08
C ALA A 386 -5.87 26.37 21.54
N HIS A 387 -4.69 25.95 22.01
CA HIS A 387 -3.39 26.38 21.49
C HIS A 387 -3.18 25.94 20.04
N MET A 388 -3.48 24.68 19.71
CA MET A 388 -3.38 24.13 18.35
C MET A 388 -4.36 24.77 17.36
N LYS A 389 -5.56 25.18 17.82
CA LYS A 389 -6.48 25.99 17.01
C LYS A 389 -5.92 27.39 16.72
N LYS A 390 -5.15 27.98 17.66
CA LYS A 390 -4.45 29.26 17.47
C LYS A 390 -3.21 29.15 16.56
N THR A 391 -2.46 28.05 16.62
CA THR A 391 -1.28 27.80 15.77
C THR A 391 -1.61 27.23 14.40
N GLY A 392 -2.85 26.82 14.16
CA GLY A 392 -3.30 26.20 12.90
C GLY A 392 -2.94 24.72 12.76
N GLU A 393 -2.52 24.07 13.84
CA GLU A 393 -2.11 22.66 13.87
C GLU A 393 -3.26 21.69 14.12
N TRP A 394 -4.34 22.14 14.77
CA TRP A 394 -5.51 21.31 15.05
C TRP A 394 -6.09 20.75 13.74
N GLY A 395 -6.47 19.48 13.74
CA GLY A 395 -7.03 18.79 12.57
C GLY A 395 -6.06 18.49 11.42
N GLN A 396 -4.81 18.96 11.46
CA GLN A 396 -3.83 18.65 10.42
C GLN A 396 -3.23 17.26 10.64
N PHE A 397 -3.05 16.49 9.56
CA PHE A 397 -2.19 15.29 9.59
C PHE A 397 -0.71 15.67 9.79
N PHE A 398 0.11 14.71 10.20
CA PHE A 398 1.53 14.92 10.50
C PHE A 398 2.28 15.67 9.37
N PRO A 399 3.05 16.72 9.73
CA PRO A 399 3.97 17.36 8.82
C PRO A 399 5.02 16.40 8.23
N ILE A 400 5.33 16.64 6.96
CA ILE A 400 6.30 15.93 6.11
C ILE A 400 7.68 15.70 6.73
N ASP A 401 8.13 16.61 7.60
CA ASP A 401 9.45 16.57 8.23
C ASP A 401 9.50 15.63 9.44
N ILE A 402 8.33 15.20 9.95
CA ILE A 402 8.17 14.19 11.01
C ILE A 402 8.29 12.76 10.44
N CYS A 403 7.89 12.54 9.19
CA CYS A 403 7.99 11.24 8.53
C CYS A 403 9.42 10.67 8.61
N SER A 404 9.55 9.39 8.95
CA SER A 404 10.87 8.76 9.11
C SER A 404 11.57 8.47 7.77
N PHE A 405 10.85 8.42 6.66
CA PHE A 405 11.33 7.84 5.41
C PHE A 405 11.62 8.89 4.33
N GLY A 406 12.57 8.60 3.45
CA GLY A 406 12.75 9.26 2.16
C GLY A 406 11.65 8.85 1.18
N TYR A 407 11.26 9.75 0.28
CA TYR A 407 10.16 9.53 -0.67
C TYR A 407 10.29 8.20 -1.43
N ASN A 408 11.51 7.92 -1.90
CA ASN A 408 11.90 6.74 -2.66
C ASN A 408 11.93 5.42 -1.86
N GLU A 409 11.70 5.45 -0.56
CA GLU A 409 11.55 4.26 0.30
C GLU A 409 10.08 3.85 0.50
N THR A 410 9.13 4.67 0.04
CA THR A 410 7.74 4.63 0.48
C THR A 410 6.78 4.28 -0.65
N LEU A 411 5.56 3.87 -0.30
CA LEU A 411 4.48 3.66 -1.26
C LEU A 411 4.13 4.92 -2.08
N ALA A 412 4.54 6.11 -1.66
CA ALA A 412 4.35 7.32 -2.47
C ALA A 412 5.14 7.25 -3.78
N MET A 413 6.33 6.63 -3.80
CA MET A 413 7.12 6.44 -5.02
C MET A 413 6.46 5.44 -6.00
N ASP A 414 5.78 4.43 -5.47
CA ASP A 414 5.09 3.40 -6.26
C ASP A 414 3.90 3.98 -7.06
N HIS A 415 3.14 4.93 -6.47
CA HIS A 415 1.92 5.49 -7.07
C HIS A 415 2.10 6.91 -7.66
N PHE A 416 3.13 7.65 -7.22
CA PHE A 416 3.42 9.02 -7.63
C PHE A 416 4.93 9.21 -7.90
N PRO A 417 5.54 8.44 -8.83
CA PRO A 417 6.97 8.50 -9.08
C PRO A 417 7.41 9.91 -9.49
N ILE A 418 8.44 10.43 -8.82
CA ILE A 418 9.09 11.71 -9.09
C ILE A 418 10.62 11.57 -8.99
N THR A 419 11.33 12.48 -9.63
CA THR A 419 12.80 12.56 -9.52
C THR A 419 13.26 13.00 -8.12
N LYS A 420 14.54 12.79 -7.81
CA LYS A 420 15.15 13.27 -6.56
C LYS A 420 15.06 14.79 -6.45
N GLU A 421 15.29 15.47 -7.55
CA GLU A 421 15.29 16.93 -7.68
C GLU A 421 13.89 17.50 -7.39
N GLU A 422 12.84 16.88 -7.98
CA GLU A 422 11.45 17.24 -7.68
C GLU A 422 11.06 16.90 -6.24
N ALA A 423 11.56 15.79 -5.68
CA ALA A 423 11.27 15.39 -4.31
C ALA A 423 11.81 16.44 -3.32
N LEU A 424 13.08 16.81 -3.48
CA LEU A 424 13.75 17.82 -2.66
C LEU A 424 13.14 19.22 -2.86
N ALA A 425 12.81 19.61 -4.10
CA ALA A 425 12.13 20.88 -4.39
C ALA A 425 10.74 20.97 -3.74
N LYS A 426 10.04 19.83 -3.62
CA LYS A 426 8.77 19.71 -2.88
C LYS A 426 8.97 19.49 -1.38
N GLY A 427 10.20 19.54 -0.85
CA GLY A 427 10.52 19.39 0.57
C GLY A 427 10.34 17.98 1.14
N TYR A 428 10.29 16.95 0.29
CA TYR A 428 10.34 15.56 0.72
C TYR A 428 11.79 15.16 1.03
N LYS A 429 11.98 14.25 1.99
CA LYS A 429 13.27 13.59 2.22
C LYS A 429 13.59 12.65 1.05
N TRP A 430 14.87 12.34 0.85
CA TRP A 430 15.33 11.34 -0.11
C TRP A 430 16.45 10.51 0.50
N SER A 431 16.43 9.20 0.29
CA SER A 431 17.48 8.29 0.77
C SER A 431 18.40 7.89 -0.38
N ASP A 432 19.67 8.27 -0.26
CA ASP A 432 20.75 7.82 -1.15
C ASP A 432 21.39 6.51 -0.66
N TYR A 433 20.87 5.91 0.41
CA TYR A 433 21.46 4.70 0.97
C TYR A 433 21.18 3.49 0.09
N GLU A 434 22.26 2.84 -0.35
CA GLU A 434 22.22 1.52 -0.96
C GLU A 434 22.81 0.49 0.01
N MET A 435 22.08 -0.61 0.25
CA MET A 435 22.62 -1.72 1.03
C MET A 435 23.92 -2.24 0.39
N PRO A 436 25.02 -2.34 1.16
CA PRO A 436 26.23 -2.99 0.68
C PRO A 436 25.94 -4.42 0.22
N THR A 437 26.45 -4.81 -0.94
CA THR A 437 26.34 -6.18 -1.42
C THR A 437 27.12 -7.12 -0.51
N GLN A 438 26.41 -7.88 0.32
CA GLN A 438 27.03 -8.93 1.14
C GLN A 438 27.69 -9.97 0.23
N LYS A 439 29.00 -10.16 0.40
CA LYS A 439 29.73 -11.30 -0.16
C LYS A 439 29.39 -12.56 0.66
N THR A 440 28.31 -13.25 0.31
CA THR A 440 28.02 -14.58 0.85
C THR A 440 28.88 -15.64 0.15
N SER A 441 29.30 -16.66 0.90
CA SER A 441 30.34 -17.62 0.56
C SER A 441 29.84 -18.84 -0.21
N ASN A 442 30.55 -19.17 -1.30
CA ASN A 442 30.88 -20.49 -1.89
C ASN A 442 29.85 -21.65 -1.99
N ASP A 443 28.59 -21.53 -1.57
CA ASP A 443 27.59 -22.60 -1.70
C ASP A 443 26.71 -22.47 -2.95
N ILE A 444 27.23 -23.03 -4.05
CA ILE A 444 26.57 -23.77 -5.15
C ILE A 444 25.44 -23.07 -5.96
N THR A 445 24.99 -21.87 -5.60
CA THR A 445 23.98 -21.07 -6.34
C THR A 445 24.59 -19.92 -7.18
N ASP A 446 25.91 -19.91 -7.36
CA ASP A 446 26.74 -18.72 -7.68
C ASP A 446 26.68 -18.15 -9.11
N LYS A 447 25.55 -18.25 -9.83
CA LYS A 447 25.32 -17.39 -11.01
C LYS A 447 24.81 -16.02 -10.57
N ILE A 448 25.75 -15.10 -10.35
CA ILE A 448 25.44 -13.67 -10.23
C ILE A 448 24.88 -13.20 -11.58
N ILE A 449 23.61 -12.79 -11.59
CA ILE A 449 22.94 -12.23 -12.77
C ILE A 449 23.12 -10.71 -12.74
N LEU A 450 23.54 -10.11 -13.86
CA LEU A 450 23.52 -8.65 -14.02
C LEU A 450 22.14 -8.23 -14.51
N CYS A 451 21.49 -7.31 -13.78
CA CYS A 451 20.20 -6.76 -14.18
C CYS A 451 20.29 -6.11 -15.57
N GLU A 452 19.42 -6.53 -16.49
CA GLU A 452 19.30 -5.99 -17.85
C GLU A 452 19.34 -4.45 -17.89
N ILE A 453 18.52 -3.82 -17.06
CA ILE A 453 18.32 -2.36 -17.03
C ILE A 453 19.42 -1.67 -16.23
N THR A 454 19.52 -1.97 -14.93
CA THR A 454 20.37 -1.21 -14.00
C THR A 454 21.83 -1.66 -13.97
N LYS A 455 22.17 -2.76 -14.65
CA LYS A 455 23.47 -3.47 -14.59
C LYS A 455 23.94 -3.90 -13.20
N LYS A 456 23.14 -3.65 -12.15
CA LYS A 456 23.44 -4.08 -10.77
C LYS A 456 23.29 -5.60 -10.64
N PRO A 457 24.18 -6.28 -9.90
CA PRO A 457 24.07 -7.71 -9.66
C PRO A 457 22.84 -8.07 -8.82
N PHE A 458 22.36 -9.29 -9.00
CA PHE A 458 21.45 -10.00 -8.10
C PHE A 458 21.72 -11.51 -8.17
N LYS A 459 21.23 -12.27 -7.18
CA LYS A 459 21.22 -13.73 -7.17
C LYS A 459 19.77 -14.20 -7.12
N LEU A 460 19.52 -15.42 -7.57
CA LEU A 460 18.27 -16.14 -7.35
C LEU A 460 18.40 -17.06 -6.14
N THR A 461 17.35 -17.11 -5.33
CA THR A 461 17.23 -18.08 -4.23
C THR A 461 16.92 -19.48 -4.76
N THR A 462 17.19 -20.52 -3.98
CA THR A 462 16.79 -21.90 -4.33
C THR A 462 15.28 -21.99 -4.54
N GLN A 463 14.49 -21.28 -3.73
CA GLN A 463 13.02 -21.22 -3.83
C GLN A 463 12.54 -20.58 -5.14
N GLU A 464 13.24 -19.55 -5.64
CA GLU A 464 13.01 -19.00 -6.99
C GLU A 464 13.31 -20.01 -8.09
N LEU A 465 14.49 -20.64 -8.04
CA LEU A 465 14.93 -21.60 -9.07
C LEU A 465 13.96 -22.79 -9.16
N ASP A 466 13.57 -23.35 -8.02
CA ASP A 466 12.56 -24.41 -7.89
C ASP A 466 11.24 -24.02 -8.57
N PHE A 467 10.73 -22.83 -8.24
CA PHE A 467 9.46 -22.35 -8.78
C PHE A 467 9.52 -22.17 -10.30
N TYR A 468 10.57 -21.54 -10.83
CA TYR A 468 10.75 -21.33 -12.26
C TYR A 468 10.82 -22.65 -13.04
N GLN A 469 11.51 -23.67 -12.49
CA GLN A 469 11.56 -25.01 -13.07
C GLN A 469 10.19 -25.70 -13.03
N LYS A 470 9.50 -25.68 -11.89
CA LYS A 470 8.18 -26.31 -11.71
C LYS A 470 7.10 -25.68 -12.59
N MET A 471 7.17 -24.35 -12.80
CA MET A 471 6.24 -23.59 -13.64
C MET A 471 6.59 -23.59 -15.13
N ASN A 472 7.75 -24.15 -15.51
CA ASN A 472 8.30 -24.14 -16.87
C ASN A 472 8.35 -22.72 -17.48
N ILE A 473 8.93 -21.77 -16.73
CA ILE A 473 9.05 -20.35 -17.12
C ILE A 473 10.52 -19.90 -17.10
N PRO A 474 10.92 -18.94 -17.96
CA PRO A 474 12.30 -18.51 -18.08
C PRO A 474 12.78 -17.80 -16.81
N TYR A 475 14.06 -18.00 -16.48
CA TYR A 475 14.70 -17.27 -15.40
C TYR A 475 14.74 -15.75 -15.69
N PRO A 476 14.53 -14.90 -14.68
CA PRO A 476 14.52 -13.45 -14.82
C PRO A 476 15.90 -12.89 -15.16
N ASN A 477 15.95 -11.91 -16.07
CA ASN A 477 17.14 -11.10 -16.35
C ASN A 477 17.10 -9.71 -15.67
N LYS A 478 15.96 -9.36 -15.05
CA LYS A 478 15.73 -8.14 -14.27
C LYS A 478 15.70 -8.48 -12.78
N ARG A 479 16.33 -7.63 -11.97
CA ARG A 479 16.33 -7.79 -10.50
C ARG A 479 14.93 -7.53 -9.91
N PRO A 480 14.57 -8.07 -8.73
CA PRO A 480 13.22 -7.96 -8.17
C PRO A 480 12.67 -6.53 -8.08
N ASP A 481 13.50 -5.55 -7.69
CA ASP A 481 13.09 -4.12 -7.67
C ASP A 481 12.72 -3.57 -9.05
N GLN A 482 13.34 -4.04 -10.13
CA GLN A 482 12.97 -3.64 -11.49
C GLN A 482 11.68 -4.32 -11.91
N ARG A 483 11.50 -5.62 -11.58
CA ARG A 483 10.23 -6.33 -11.85
C ARG A 483 9.05 -5.63 -11.16
N HIS A 484 9.23 -5.22 -9.90
CA HIS A 484 8.25 -4.42 -9.16
C HIS A 484 7.92 -3.10 -9.85
N ALA A 485 8.92 -2.33 -10.28
CA ALA A 485 8.70 -1.10 -11.02
C ALA A 485 7.93 -1.33 -12.35
N ASP A 486 8.28 -2.41 -13.08
CA ASP A 486 7.62 -2.82 -14.31
C ASP A 486 6.14 -3.26 -14.09
N ARG A 487 5.79 -3.77 -12.89
CA ARG A 487 4.38 -4.02 -12.52
C ARG A 487 3.66 -2.76 -12.10
N MET A 488 4.28 -1.91 -11.29
CA MET A 488 3.66 -0.65 -10.84
C MET A 488 3.36 0.28 -12.02
N SER A 489 4.16 0.28 -13.08
CA SER A 489 3.90 1.07 -14.29
C SER A 489 2.65 0.64 -15.07
N LYS A 490 2.17 -0.60 -14.88
CA LYS A 490 0.93 -1.13 -15.49
C LYS A 490 -0.33 -0.82 -14.69
N ARG A 491 -0.19 -0.32 -13.46
CA ARG A 491 -1.31 0.14 -12.62
C ARG A 491 -1.62 1.61 -12.92
N SER A 492 -2.82 2.03 -12.56
CA SER A 492 -3.17 3.44 -12.51
C SER A 492 -2.37 4.17 -11.41
N ALA A 493 -2.05 5.44 -11.64
CA ALA A 493 -1.75 6.33 -10.53
C ALA A 493 -3.06 6.57 -9.75
N TYR A 494 -2.97 6.89 -8.46
CA TYR A 494 -4.12 7.28 -7.65
C TYR A 494 -4.59 8.72 -7.99
N ARG A 495 -5.03 8.88 -9.24
CA ARG A 495 -5.41 10.12 -9.90
C ARG A 495 -6.50 9.82 -10.92
N LEU A 496 -7.54 10.64 -10.90
CA LEU A 496 -8.66 10.59 -11.82
C LEU A 496 -8.69 11.87 -12.66
N LYS A 497 -9.27 11.79 -13.86
CA LYS A 497 -9.60 12.94 -14.71
C LYS A 497 -10.96 12.75 -15.35
N MET A 498 -11.59 13.85 -15.77
CA MET A 498 -12.72 13.78 -16.68
C MET A 498 -12.23 13.55 -18.11
N ALA A 499 -12.95 12.72 -18.86
CA ALA A 499 -12.72 12.45 -20.27
C ALA A 499 -14.06 12.13 -20.97
N PRO A 500 -14.23 12.42 -22.27
CA PRO A 500 -15.41 11.98 -23.00
C PRO A 500 -15.34 10.48 -23.32
N CYS A 501 -16.43 9.75 -23.10
CA CYS A 501 -16.55 8.35 -23.51
C CYS A 501 -16.35 8.22 -25.02
N SER A 502 -15.46 7.32 -25.45
CA SER A 502 -15.08 7.16 -26.86
C SER A 502 -16.27 6.82 -27.75
N SER A 503 -17.22 6.02 -27.25
CA SER A 503 -18.42 5.60 -27.97
C SER A 503 -19.56 6.62 -27.90
N CYS A 504 -20.03 6.97 -26.69
CA CYS A 504 -21.26 7.77 -26.53
C CYS A 504 -21.02 9.26 -26.21
N LYS A 505 -19.76 9.71 -26.16
CA LYS A 505 -19.30 11.08 -25.90
C LYS A 505 -19.69 11.72 -24.57
N ARG A 506 -20.52 11.07 -23.73
CA ARG A 506 -20.81 11.52 -22.37
C ARG A 506 -19.52 11.67 -21.55
N GLU A 507 -19.48 12.68 -20.70
CA GLU A 507 -18.36 12.85 -19.77
C GLU A 507 -18.31 11.68 -18.78
N ILE A 508 -17.10 11.17 -18.54
CA ILE A 508 -16.82 10.08 -17.61
C ILE A 508 -15.53 10.34 -16.85
N ILE A 509 -15.45 9.72 -15.68
CA ILE A 509 -14.21 9.60 -14.91
C ILE A 509 -13.32 8.55 -15.58
N GLN A 510 -12.03 8.85 -15.70
CA GLN A 510 -10.98 7.98 -16.23
C GLN A 510 -9.76 8.00 -15.30
N SER A 511 -9.15 6.84 -15.05
CA SER A 511 -7.85 6.75 -14.36
C SER A 511 -6.71 7.39 -15.16
N ILE A 512 -5.79 8.03 -14.46
CA ILE A 512 -4.53 8.49 -15.04
C ILE A 512 -3.50 7.38 -14.90
N ASN A 513 -3.24 6.70 -16.02
CA ASN A 513 -2.26 5.61 -16.12
C ASN A 513 -0.94 6.15 -16.67
N GLN A 514 0.18 5.47 -16.39
CA GLN A 514 1.48 5.84 -16.99
C GLN A 514 1.46 5.66 -18.52
N THR A 515 0.85 4.56 -18.99
CA THR A 515 0.47 4.38 -20.40
C THR A 515 -0.95 4.93 -20.61
N PRO A 516 -1.16 6.03 -21.35
CA PRO A 516 -2.48 6.63 -21.50
C PRO A 516 -3.46 5.70 -22.23
N LEU A 517 -4.63 5.46 -21.64
CA LEU A 517 -5.74 4.83 -22.35
C LEU A 517 -6.34 5.85 -23.34
N GLU A 518 -6.06 5.66 -24.63
CA GLU A 518 -6.51 6.53 -25.73
C GLU A 518 -8.03 6.52 -25.95
N LYS A 519 -8.67 5.36 -25.70
CA LYS A 519 -10.08 5.11 -26.01
C LYS A 519 -10.88 4.71 -24.76
N PRO A 520 -11.02 5.60 -23.75
CA PRO A 520 -11.79 5.29 -22.56
C PRO A 520 -13.26 5.04 -22.88
N LEU A 521 -13.83 4.02 -22.27
CA LEU A 521 -15.25 3.66 -22.40
C LEU A 521 -15.96 3.74 -21.05
N CYS A 522 -17.17 4.26 -21.06
CA CYS A 522 -18.09 4.15 -19.92
C CYS A 522 -18.53 2.68 -19.77
N ASN A 523 -18.90 2.27 -18.55
CA ASN A 523 -19.25 0.87 -18.27
C ASN A 523 -20.35 0.32 -19.23
N GLU A 524 -21.41 1.08 -19.49
CA GLU A 524 -22.47 0.69 -20.44
C GLU A 524 -22.01 0.51 -21.89
N CYS A 525 -21.00 1.26 -22.34
CA CYS A 525 -20.45 1.11 -23.69
C CYS A 525 -19.42 -0.03 -23.74
N TYR A 526 -18.63 -0.18 -22.68
CA TYR A 526 -17.71 -1.32 -22.52
C TYR A 526 -18.47 -2.65 -22.51
N LEU A 527 -19.54 -2.77 -21.72
CA LEU A 527 -20.34 -4.01 -21.61
C LEU A 527 -21.05 -4.42 -22.91
N LYS A 528 -21.18 -3.53 -23.90
CA LYS A 528 -21.69 -3.86 -25.24
C LYS A 528 -20.63 -4.46 -26.18
N LEU A 529 -19.36 -4.46 -25.76
CA LEU A 529 -18.19 -4.85 -26.55
C LEU A 529 -17.39 -6.01 -25.92
N VAL A 530 -17.88 -6.59 -24.82
CA VAL A 530 -17.31 -7.79 -24.17
C VAL A 530 -18.10 -9.04 -24.54
N TYR A 531 -17.47 -10.21 -24.44
CA TYR A 531 -17.89 -11.44 -25.12
C TYR A 531 -18.07 -12.65 -24.21
#